data_AF-D8SHU7-F1
#
_entry.id   AF-D8SHU7-F1
#
_cell.length_a   1.000
_cell.length_b   1.000
_cell.length_c   1.000
_cell.angle_alpha   90.00
_cell.angle_beta   90.00
_cell.angle_gamma   90.00
#
_symmetry.space_group_name_H-M   'P 1'
#
loop_
_entity.id
_entity.type
_entity.pdbx_description
1 polymer ?
#
loop_
_entity_poly.entity_id
_entity_poly.type
_entity_poly.pdbx_seq_one_letter_code
_entity_poly.pdbx_strand_id
1 'polypeptide(L)'
;MACRFIRSEEDDSERSWEQRLAKRYYDKLFKEYCLADMSRYKESKVGLRWRTEKEVIAGKGQFICGNKDCNAKEELCSYEARLAHLLETFSKQALVKLRLCPGCAYKLNYKKEKEKKRQMRKEQKEETKKKRR
;
A
#
# COMPACT_ATOMS: atom_id res chain seq x y z
N MET A 1 -4.54 -36.34 -16.16
CA MET A 1 -5.48 -35.65 -15.24
C MET A 1 -5.10 -34.17 -15.22
N ALA A 2 -5.86 -33.33 -15.92
CA ALA A 2 -5.60 -31.89 -16.04
C ALA A 2 -6.40 -31.12 -14.99
N CYS A 3 -5.73 -30.38 -14.10
CA CYS A 3 -6.40 -29.44 -13.21
C CYS A 3 -6.78 -28.17 -14.00
N ARG A 4 -8.08 -27.99 -14.26
CA ARG A 4 -8.66 -26.80 -14.87
C ARG A 4 -8.82 -25.72 -13.80
N PHE A 5 -7.90 -24.74 -13.80
CA PHE A 5 -7.76 -23.70 -12.77
C PHE A 5 -8.60 -22.43 -13.01
N ILE A 6 -9.58 -22.47 -13.93
CA ILE A 6 -10.46 -21.34 -14.23
C ILE A 6 -11.89 -21.78 -13.93
N ARG A 7 -12.45 -21.25 -12.84
CA ARG A 7 -13.89 -21.36 -12.53
C ARG A 7 -14.66 -20.61 -13.64
N SER A 8 -15.46 -21.34 -14.40
CA SER A 8 -16.36 -20.79 -15.42
C SER A 8 -17.64 -20.25 -14.77
N GLU A 9 -18.24 -19.20 -15.33
CA GLU A 9 -19.46 -18.54 -14.81
C GLU A 9 -20.67 -19.48 -14.62
N GLU A 10 -20.65 -20.65 -15.26
CA GLU A 10 -21.69 -21.68 -15.17
C GLU A 10 -21.75 -22.40 -13.81
N ASP A 11 -20.63 -22.41 -13.05
CA ASP A 11 -20.52 -22.95 -11.68
C ASP A 11 -21.04 -21.94 -10.62
N ASP A 12 -21.43 -20.72 -11.01
CA ASP A 12 -21.95 -19.65 -10.15
C ASP A 12 -23.51 -19.61 -10.12
N SER A 13 -24.19 -20.47 -10.89
CA SER A 13 -25.66 -20.53 -11.01
C SER A 13 -26.39 -21.17 -9.82
N GLU A 14 -25.68 -21.87 -8.93
CA GLU A 14 -26.26 -22.50 -7.72
C GLU A 14 -26.17 -21.64 -6.45
N ARG A 15 -25.68 -20.39 -6.54
CA ARG A 15 -25.52 -19.54 -5.35
C ARG A 15 -26.80 -18.77 -5.04
N SER A 16 -27.34 -18.96 -3.82
CA SER A 16 -28.40 -18.12 -3.25
C SER A 16 -28.05 -16.63 -3.45
N TRP A 17 -29.05 -15.80 -3.70
CA TRP A 17 -28.89 -14.35 -3.85
C TRP A 17 -28.04 -13.72 -2.73
N GLU A 18 -28.12 -14.29 -1.52
CA GLU A 18 -27.33 -13.91 -0.33
C GLU A 18 -25.83 -14.15 -0.53
N GLN A 19 -25.45 -15.27 -1.15
CA GLN A 19 -24.06 -15.58 -1.45
C GLN A 19 -23.52 -14.69 -2.57
N ARG A 20 -24.35 -14.29 -3.53
CA ARG A 20 -23.99 -13.30 -4.56
C ARG A 20 -23.81 -11.90 -3.96
N LEU A 21 -24.65 -11.51 -3.01
CA LEU A 21 -24.54 -10.25 -2.27
C LEU A 21 -23.28 -10.23 -1.40
N ALA A 22 -23.04 -11.30 -0.64
CA ALA A 22 -21.85 -11.48 0.16
C ALA A 22 -20.58 -11.41 -0.72
N LYS A 23 -20.54 -12.14 -1.84
CA LYS A 23 -19.41 -12.11 -2.79
C LYS A 23 -19.13 -10.69 -3.29
N ARG A 24 -20.15 -9.94 -3.70
CA ARG A 24 -19.98 -8.53 -4.13
C ARG A 24 -19.51 -7.62 -3.01
N TYR A 25 -19.98 -7.84 -1.79
CA TYR A 25 -19.55 -7.09 -0.62
C TYR A 25 -18.07 -7.35 -0.30
N TYR A 26 -17.68 -8.62 -0.30
CA TYR A 26 -16.31 -9.07 -0.12
C TYR A 26 -15.38 -8.52 -1.22
N ASP A 27 -15.72 -8.65 -2.50
CA ASP A 27 -14.95 -8.11 -3.63
C ASP A 27 -14.69 -6.61 -3.52
N LYS A 28 -15.66 -5.85 -2.99
CA LYS A 28 -15.53 -4.41 -2.75
C LYS A 28 -14.60 -4.12 -1.58
N LEU A 29 -14.70 -4.88 -0.49
CA LEU A 29 -13.84 -4.74 0.70
C LEU A 29 -12.38 -5.12 0.44
N PHE A 30 -12.16 -6.14 -0.40
CA PHE A 30 -10.82 -6.62 -0.79
C PHE A 30 -10.02 -5.59 -1.60
N LYS A 31 -10.70 -4.71 -2.33
CA LYS A 31 -10.09 -3.72 -3.23
C LYS A 31 -9.90 -2.33 -2.61
N GLU A 32 -10.14 -2.17 -1.31
CA GLU A 32 -9.95 -0.86 -0.68
C GLU A 32 -8.52 -0.65 -0.13
N TYR A 33 -7.91 -1.71 0.42
CA TYR A 33 -6.60 -1.62 1.08
C TYR A 33 -5.52 -2.46 0.39
N CYS A 34 -4.36 -1.84 0.18
CA CYS A 34 -3.15 -2.50 -0.34
C CYS A 34 -2.15 -2.85 0.76
N LEU A 35 -1.17 -3.66 0.38
CA LEU A 35 0.08 -3.85 1.13
C LEU A 35 1.23 -3.21 0.38
N ALA A 36 2.19 -2.73 1.15
CA ALA A 36 3.42 -2.16 0.65
C ALA A 36 4.60 -3.07 0.98
N ASP A 37 5.49 -3.22 0.00
CA ASP A 37 6.84 -3.72 0.19
C ASP A 37 7.79 -2.51 0.20
N MET A 38 8.31 -2.23 1.38
CA MET A 38 9.24 -1.11 1.61
C MET A 38 10.68 -1.58 1.76
N SER A 39 11.02 -2.79 1.34
CA SER A 39 12.38 -3.34 1.53
C SER A 39 13.45 -2.47 0.84
N ARG A 40 13.11 -1.83 -0.29
CA ARG A 40 13.98 -0.91 -1.06
C ARG A 40 13.64 0.58 -0.90
N TYR A 41 13.09 0.98 0.24
CA TYR A 41 12.71 2.39 0.49
C TYR A 41 13.88 3.39 0.37
N LYS A 42 15.12 2.95 0.62
CA LYS A 42 16.34 3.78 0.46
C LYS A 42 16.59 4.20 -0.99
N GLU A 43 16.17 3.39 -1.95
CA GLU A 43 16.20 3.70 -3.39
C GLU A 43 14.95 4.48 -3.83
N SER A 44 14.07 4.89 -2.90
CA SER A 44 12.78 5.52 -3.18
C SER A 44 11.82 4.64 -4.00
N LYS A 45 12.01 3.31 -3.97
CA LYS A 45 11.15 2.34 -4.62
C LYS A 45 10.28 1.66 -3.57
N VAL A 46 8.97 1.75 -3.74
CA VAL A 46 7.97 1.07 -2.89
C VAL A 46 7.10 0.22 -3.80
N GLY A 47 7.07 -1.08 -3.55
CA GLY A 47 6.17 -2.00 -4.24
C GLY A 47 4.81 -1.94 -3.58
N LEU A 48 3.73 -1.87 -4.36
CA LEU A 48 2.37 -1.93 -3.84
C LEU A 48 1.68 -3.14 -4.48
N ARG A 49 0.88 -3.85 -3.68
CA ARG A 49 0.08 -4.98 -4.14
C ARG A 49 -1.26 -5.05 -3.42
N TRP A 50 -2.24 -5.67 -4.06
CA TRP A 50 -3.49 -6.03 -3.40
C TRP A 50 -3.28 -7.13 -2.36
N ARG A 51 -4.13 -7.13 -1.33
CA ARG A 51 -4.10 -8.15 -0.28
C ARG A 51 -4.59 -9.50 -0.80
N THR A 52 -4.02 -10.57 -0.26
CA THR A 52 -4.55 -11.92 -0.42
C THR A 52 -5.60 -12.22 0.65
N GLU A 53 -6.47 -13.20 0.41
CA GLU A 53 -7.54 -13.60 1.34
C GLU A 53 -6.99 -13.91 2.75
N LYS A 54 -5.90 -14.68 2.83
CA LYS A 54 -5.23 -15.02 4.10
C LYS A 54 -4.77 -13.79 4.88
N GLU A 55 -4.27 -12.77 4.19
CA GLU A 55 -3.80 -11.53 4.82
C GLU A 55 -4.96 -10.66 5.31
N VAL A 56 -6.09 -10.69 4.61
CA VAL A 56 -7.31 -10.00 5.05
C VAL A 56 -7.89 -10.65 6.28
N ILE A 57 -7.97 -11.99 6.32
CA ILE A 57 -8.41 -12.73 7.50
C ILE A 57 -7.47 -12.45 8.69
N ALA A 58 -6.16 -12.35 8.44
CA ALA A 58 -5.19 -11.96 9.46
C ALA A 58 -5.26 -10.48 9.88
N GLY A 59 -6.05 -9.65 9.22
CA GLY A 59 -6.19 -8.22 9.52
C GLY A 59 -5.00 -7.35 9.06
N LYS A 60 -4.11 -7.86 8.19
CA LYS A 60 -2.98 -7.08 7.66
C LYS A 60 -3.47 -5.91 6.79
N GLY A 61 -2.90 -4.73 7.00
CA GLY A 61 -3.29 -3.49 6.33
C GLY A 61 -4.54 -2.82 6.88
N GLN A 62 -5.25 -3.44 7.83
CA GLN A 62 -6.37 -2.82 8.55
C GLN A 62 -6.04 -2.70 10.04
N PHE A 63 -5.83 -3.80 10.76
CA PHE A 63 -5.47 -3.79 12.19
C PHE A 63 -3.98 -3.95 12.45
N ILE A 64 -3.24 -4.33 11.41
CA ILE A 64 -1.78 -4.50 11.43
C ILE A 64 -1.21 -3.65 10.31
N CYS A 65 0.03 -3.17 10.48
CA CYS A 65 0.74 -2.41 9.48
C CYS A 65 0.68 -3.08 8.10
N GLY A 66 0.41 -2.29 7.07
CA GLY A 66 0.37 -2.72 5.68
C GLY A 66 1.75 -2.97 5.06
N ASN A 67 2.85 -2.81 5.81
CA ASN A 67 4.16 -3.22 5.35
C ASN A 67 4.32 -4.74 5.49
N LYS A 68 4.77 -5.42 4.44
CA LYS A 68 4.94 -6.88 4.41
C LYS A 68 5.77 -7.40 5.59
N ASP A 69 6.90 -6.73 5.87
CA ASP A 69 7.87 -7.08 6.92
C ASP A 69 7.58 -6.42 8.28
N CYS A 70 6.39 -5.85 8.50
CA CYS A 70 6.03 -5.23 9.77
C CYS A 70 4.75 -5.83 10.35
N ASN A 71 4.75 -6.08 11.66
CA ASN A 71 3.59 -6.56 12.41
C ASN A 71 3.13 -5.58 13.49
N ALA A 72 3.51 -4.29 13.39
CA ALA A 72 3.06 -3.26 14.32
C ALA A 72 1.54 -3.08 14.23
N LYS A 73 0.89 -2.97 15.40
CA LYS A 73 -0.57 -2.80 15.54
C LYS A 73 -0.94 -1.41 16.07
N GLU A 74 0.03 -0.68 16.60
CA GLU A 74 -0.17 0.60 17.27
C GLU A 74 -0.09 1.77 16.28
N GLU A 75 -0.91 2.80 16.53
CA GLU A 75 -0.92 4.09 15.84
C GLU A 75 -0.87 3.99 14.30
N LEU A 76 -1.79 3.21 13.74
CA LEU A 76 -1.90 3.00 12.30
C LEU A 76 -2.59 4.19 11.60
N CYS A 77 -1.82 4.94 10.81
CA CYS A 77 -2.32 6.03 9.98
C CYS A 77 -2.66 5.55 8.57
N SER A 78 -3.70 6.14 7.97
CA SER A 78 -4.12 5.88 6.60
C SER A 78 -3.41 6.82 5.63
N TYR A 79 -2.83 6.27 4.58
CA TYR A 79 -2.14 6.97 3.50
C TYR A 79 -2.75 6.60 2.16
N GLU A 80 -2.81 7.56 1.26
CA GLU A 80 -3.23 7.32 -0.13
C GLU A 80 -1.99 7.21 -1.00
N ALA A 81 -1.90 6.11 -1.74
CA ALA A 81 -0.81 5.86 -2.66
C ALA A 81 -1.34 5.57 -4.06
N ARG A 82 -0.58 5.97 -5.08
CA ARG A 82 -0.88 5.60 -6.47
C ARG A 82 -0.27 4.23 -6.74
N LEU A 83 -1.12 3.24 -6.94
CA LEU A 83 -0.74 1.94 -7.48
C LEU A 83 -0.75 2.06 -9.00
N ALA A 84 0.43 2.11 -9.60
CA ALA A 84 0.57 1.95 -11.05
C ALA A 84 0.61 0.45 -11.35
N HIS A 85 -0.49 -0.10 -11.86
CA HIS A 85 -0.46 -1.46 -12.38
C HIS A 85 0.08 -1.38 -13.81
N LEU A 86 1.31 -1.84 -14.02
CA LEU A 86 1.83 -2.08 -15.36
C LEU A 86 1.08 -3.30 -15.92
N LEU A 87 0.09 -3.05 -16.77
CA LEU A 87 -0.37 -4.03 -17.75
C LEU A 87 0.36 -3.71 -19.07
N GLU A 88 0.71 -4.74 -19.82
CA GLU A 88 1.60 -4.74 -21.01
C GLU A 88 1.32 -3.63 -22.05
N THR A 89 0.12 -3.03 -22.05
CA THR A 89 -0.28 -2.00 -23.02
C THR A 89 -0.88 -0.73 -22.42
N PHE A 90 -1.21 -0.70 -21.12
CA PHE A 90 -1.83 0.48 -20.48
C PHE A 90 -1.44 0.61 -19.00
N SER A 91 -0.90 1.77 -18.63
CA SER A 91 -0.70 2.15 -17.23
C SER A 91 -2.02 2.64 -16.62
N LYS A 92 -2.85 1.72 -16.13
CA LYS A 92 -4.00 2.11 -15.30
C LYS A 92 -3.48 2.47 -13.91
N GLN A 93 -3.68 3.72 -13.51
CA GLN A 93 -3.37 4.18 -12.16
C GLN A 93 -4.61 3.97 -11.29
N ALA A 94 -4.44 3.26 -10.19
CA ALA A 94 -5.46 3.13 -9.15
C ALA A 94 -5.00 3.89 -7.91
N LEU A 95 -5.89 4.68 -7.33
CA LEU A 95 -5.66 5.27 -6.02
C LEU A 95 -6.05 4.23 -4.97
N VAL A 96 -5.10 3.89 -4.10
CA VAL A 96 -5.28 2.84 -3.09
C VAL A 96 -5.03 3.39 -1.70
N LYS A 97 -5.77 2.87 -0.72
CA LYS A 97 -5.55 3.21 0.69
C LYS A 97 -4.57 2.22 1.31
N LEU A 98 -3.71 2.74 2.18
CA LEU A 98 -2.66 1.99 2.84
C LEU A 98 -2.62 2.38 4.32
N ARG A 99 -2.66 1.42 5.23
CA ARG A 99 -2.56 1.71 6.68
C ARG A 99 -1.17 1.38 7.19
N LEU A 100 -0.41 2.34 7.71
CA LEU A 100 0.98 2.17 8.15
C LEU A 100 1.21 2.70 9.56
N CYS A 101 2.14 2.08 10.28
CA CYS A 101 2.66 2.60 11.55
C CYS A 101 3.61 3.79 11.29
N PRO A 102 3.91 4.64 12.29
CA PRO A 102 4.76 5.81 12.13
C PRO A 102 6.16 5.50 11.56
N GLY A 103 6.75 4.37 11.96
CA GLY A 103 8.05 3.94 11.42
C GLY A 103 8.00 3.59 9.92
N CYS A 104 6.90 2.99 9.45
CA CYS A 104 6.71 2.68 8.04
C CYS A 104 6.25 3.91 7.23
N ALA A 105 5.48 4.81 7.84
CA ALA A 105 5.13 6.09 7.24
C ALA A 105 6.37 6.94 6.92
N TYR A 106 7.37 6.92 7.81
CA TYR A 106 8.66 7.55 7.56
C TYR A 106 9.37 6.94 6.34
N LYS A 107 9.34 5.60 6.20
CA LYS A 107 9.92 4.90 5.03
C LYS A 107 9.22 5.29 3.73
N LEU A 108 7.89 5.42 3.75
CA LEU A 108 7.10 5.85 2.59
C LEU A 108 7.51 7.25 2.11
N ASN A 109 7.75 8.18 3.05
CA ASN A 109 8.13 9.55 2.75
C ASN A 109 9.65 9.83 2.82
N TYR A 110 10.48 8.79 2.84
CA TYR A 110 11.92 8.90 3.12
C TYR A 110 12.64 9.92 2.22
N LYS A 111 12.33 9.93 0.92
CA LYS A 111 12.95 10.86 -0.04
C LYS A 111 12.59 12.32 0.26
N LYS A 112 11.30 12.62 0.48
CA LYS A 112 10.81 13.96 0.80
C LYS A 112 11.45 14.47 2.10
N GLU A 113 11.53 13.60 3.10
CA GLU A 113 12.07 13.94 4.41
C GLU A 113 13.59 14.21 4.35
N LYS A 114 14.32 13.45 3.53
CA LYS A 114 15.75 13.67 3.28
C LYS A 114 16.00 14.97 2.53
N GLU A 115 15.15 15.31 1.57
CA GLU A 115 15.25 16.55 0.80
C GLU A 115 15.00 17.78 1.69
N LYS A 116 13.95 17.77 2.52
CA LYS A 116 13.68 18.80 3.52
C LYS A 116 14.87 19.02 4.46
N LYS A 117 15.45 17.94 5.00
CA LYS A 117 16.65 18.02 5.86
C LYS A 117 17.85 18.62 5.13
N ARG A 118 18.02 18.34 3.84
CA ARG A 118 19.10 18.93 3.04
C ARG A 118 18.87 20.43 2.82
N GLN A 119 17.62 20.85 2.60
CA GLN A 119 17.26 22.25 2.43
C GLN A 119 17.46 23.05 3.71
N MET A 120 16.95 22.57 4.85
CA MET A 120 17.16 23.22 6.16
C MET A 120 18.64 23.41 6.48
N ARG A 121 19.50 22.41 6.17
CA ARG A 121 20.95 22.53 6.36
C ARG A 121 21.59 23.58 5.44
N LYS A 122 21.07 23.79 4.23
CA LYS A 122 21.57 24.85 3.33
C LYS A 122 21.15 26.23 3.85
N GLU A 123 19.90 26.37 4.28
CA GLU A 123 19.36 27.61 4.85
C GLU A 123 20.11 28.02 6.11
N GLN A 124 20.34 27.10 7.04
CA GLN A 124 21.15 27.36 8.24
C GLN A 124 22.60 27.79 7.92
N LYS A 125 23.21 27.19 6.90
CA LYS A 125 24.57 27.56 6.46
C LYS A 125 24.60 28.98 5.88
N GLU A 126 23.61 29.33 5.07
CA GLU A 126 23.49 30.67 4.49
C GLU A 126 23.19 31.73 5.56
N GLU A 127 22.33 31.43 6.53
CA GLU A 127 22.05 32.33 7.66
C GLU A 127 23.30 32.57 8.52
N THR A 128 24.07 31.51 8.80
CA THR A 128 25.33 31.60 9.56
C THR A 128 26.38 32.43 8.80
N LYS A 129 26.46 32.31 7.47
CA LYS A 129 27.36 33.16 6.66
C LYS A 129 26.93 34.62 6.68
N LYS A 130 25.63 34.92 6.58
CA LYS A 130 25.11 36.29 6.66
C LYS A 130 25.40 36.94 8.01
N LYS A 131 25.28 36.21 9.13
CA LYS A 131 25.63 36.72 10.48
C LYS A 131 27.13 36.98 10.67
N ARG A 132 28.00 36.39 9.84
CA ARG A 132 29.46 36.58 9.89
C ARG A 132 29.97 37.69 8.97
N ARG A 133 29.09 38.33 8.20
CA ARG A 133 29.41 39.36 7.21
C ARG A 133 28.84 40.70 7.68
#